data_AF-A0A329RWU9-F1
#
_entry.id   AF-A0A329RWU9-F1
#
_cell.length_a   1.000
_cell.length_b   1.000
_cell.length_c   1.000
_cell.angle_alpha   90.00
_cell.angle_beta   90.00
_cell.angle_gamma   90.00
#
_symmetry.space_group_name_H-M   'P 1'
#
loop_
_entity.id
_entity.type
_entity.pdbx_description
1 polymer ?
#
loop_
_entity_poly.entity_id
_entity_poly.type
_entity_poly.pdbx_seq_one_letter_code
_entity_poly.pdbx_strand_id
1 'polypeptide(L)'
;MGSLLRQLQQCCRNESEKAHDFVITPKATDDLHRRSKEMERKSLLQDANVPEDEEVFASNPVVNVLSVPAERIYIQSKNRTEEALAITAQMGVNYARMEFEGMPNSG
;
A
#
# COMPACT_ATOMS: atom_id res chain seq x y z
N MET A 1 -1.23 0.71 -38.02
CA MET A 1 -0.89 0.09 -36.73
C MET A 1 -0.22 1.13 -35.84
N GLY A 2 -0.64 1.31 -34.58
CA GLY A 2 0.35 1.71 -33.57
C GLY A 2 0.23 3.07 -32.88
N SER A 3 -0.97 3.62 -32.61
CA SER A 3 -1.07 4.62 -31.52
C SER A 3 -0.86 3.95 -30.16
N LEU A 4 -1.50 2.80 -29.94
CA LEU A 4 -1.40 2.02 -28.71
C LEU A 4 0.01 1.47 -28.46
N LEU A 5 0.65 0.91 -29.50
CA LEU A 5 2.02 0.39 -29.42
C LEU A 5 3.04 1.51 -29.14
N ARG A 6 2.80 2.71 -29.68
CA ARG A 6 3.66 3.89 -29.45
C ARG A 6 3.51 4.44 -28.05
N GLN A 7 2.28 4.49 -27.51
CA GLN A 7 2.01 4.84 -26.11
C GLN A 7 2.64 3.82 -25.15
N LEU A 8 2.53 2.52 -25.44
CA LEU A 8 3.16 1.47 -24.65
C LEU A 8 4.68 1.64 -24.64
N GLN A 9 5.29 1.88 -25.80
CA GLN A 9 6.73 2.12 -25.92
C GLN A 9 7.18 3.36 -25.13
N GLN A 10 6.40 4.45 -25.17
CA GLN A 10 6.66 5.66 -24.37
C GLN A 10 6.56 5.40 -22.87
N CYS A 11 5.54 4.65 -22.42
CA CYS A 11 5.44 4.25 -21.01
C CYS A 11 6.64 3.42 -20.56
N CYS A 12 7.00 2.38 -21.33
CA CYS A 12 8.15 1.54 -21.01
C CYS A 12 9.45 2.34 -20.95
N ARG A 13 9.63 3.29 -21.87
CA ARG A 13 10.82 4.15 -21.90
C ARG A 13 10.86 5.09 -20.70
N ASN A 14 9.76 5.75 -20.36
CA ASN A 14 9.69 6.65 -19.21
C ASN A 14 9.92 5.89 -17.89
N GLU A 15 9.37 4.68 -17.73
CA GLU A 15 9.61 3.86 -16.53
C GLU A 15 11.04 3.32 -16.48
N SER A 16 11.66 3.01 -17.62
CA SER A 16 13.07 2.57 -17.67
C SER A 16 14.06 3.72 -17.44
N GLU A 17 13.69 4.95 -17.82
CA GLU A 17 14.47 6.17 -17.62
C GLU A 17 14.30 6.75 -16.22
N LYS A 18 13.33 6.26 -15.42
CA LYS A 18 13.23 6.62 -14.00
C LYS A 18 14.43 6.06 -13.25
N ALA A 19 15.33 6.95 -12.85
CA ALA A 19 16.36 6.64 -11.89
C ALA A 19 15.70 6.32 -10.54
N HIS A 20 15.90 5.10 -10.06
CA HIS A 20 15.63 4.74 -8.68
C HIS A 20 16.95 4.76 -7.92
N ASP A 21 17.01 5.54 -6.85
CA ASP A 21 18.16 5.50 -5.96
C ASP A 21 18.25 4.11 -5.33
N PHE A 22 19.43 3.50 -5.43
CA PHE A 22 19.73 2.31 -4.65
C PHE A 22 19.85 2.72 -3.19
N VAL A 23 18.79 2.44 -2.41
CA VAL A 23 18.77 2.73 -0.98
C VAL A 23 19.36 1.55 -0.22
N ILE A 24 20.50 1.77 0.45
CA ILE A 24 21.19 0.75 1.25
C ILE A 24 20.43 0.47 2.55
N THR A 25 19.76 1.49 3.10
CA THR A 25 18.96 1.40 4.32
C THR A 25 17.46 1.35 4.01
N PRO A 26 16.70 0.43 4.61
CA PRO A 26 15.26 0.37 4.39
C PRO A 26 14.61 1.65 4.92
N LYS A 27 13.92 2.37 4.03
CA LYS A 27 13.08 3.53 4.38
C LYS A 27 11.62 3.12 4.28
N ALA A 28 10.86 3.31 5.36
CA ALA A 28 9.44 3.08 5.33
C ALA A 28 8.76 4.08 4.37
N THR A 29 7.99 3.57 3.43
CA THR A 29 7.20 4.38 2.49
C THR A 29 5.94 4.91 3.17
N ASP A 30 5.33 5.95 2.60
CA ASP A 30 4.05 6.48 3.10
C ASP A 30 2.92 5.44 3.01
N ASP A 31 2.96 4.61 1.97
CA ASP A 31 2.04 3.48 1.82
C ASP A 31 2.20 2.44 2.92
N LEU A 32 3.45 2.14 3.31
CA LEU A 32 3.72 1.23 4.42
C LEU A 32 3.21 1.80 5.75
N HIS A 33 3.42 3.10 6.01
CA HIS A 33 2.89 3.77 7.20
C HIS A 33 1.36 3.77 7.25
N ARG A 34 0.71 4.08 6.13
CA ARG A 34 -0.75 4.05 6.05
C ARG A 34 -1.28 2.64 6.31
N ARG A 35 -0.64 1.64 5.71
CA ARG A 35 -0.97 0.23 5.91
C ARG A 35 -0.80 -0.19 7.37
N SER A 36 0.33 0.14 8.01
CA SER A 36 0.57 -0.26 9.40
C SER A 36 -0.47 0.35 10.35
N LYS A 37 -0.84 1.62 10.15
CA LYS A 37 -1.91 2.28 10.92
C LYS A 37 -3.27 1.61 10.76
N GLU A 38 -3.63 1.20 9.55
CA GLU A 38 -4.90 0.49 9.33
C GLU A 38 -4.86 -0.93 9.89
N MET A 39 -3.72 -1.61 9.87
CA MET A 39 -3.55 -2.90 10.53
C MET A 39 -3.66 -2.77 12.06
N GLU A 40 -3.04 -1.75 12.65
CA GLU A 40 -3.14 -1.42 14.08
C GLU A 40 -4.60 -1.12 14.47
N ARG A 41 -5.29 -0.26 13.70
CA ARG A 41 -6.71 0.06 13.91
C ARG A 41 -7.61 -1.18 13.90
N LYS A 42 -7.25 -2.21 13.11
CA LYS A 42 -7.97 -3.48 13.03
C LYS A 42 -7.45 -4.54 14.01
N SER A 43 -6.55 -4.18 14.93
CA SER A 43 -5.92 -5.08 15.90
C SER A 43 -5.21 -6.28 15.25
N LEU A 44 -4.69 -6.08 14.04
CA LEU A 44 -3.95 -7.08 13.27
C LEU A 44 -2.45 -7.07 13.58
N LEU A 45 -1.99 -6.08 14.34
CA LEU A 45 -0.64 -6.02 14.90
C LEU A 45 -0.77 -6.10 16.41
N GLN A 46 -0.04 -7.03 17.03
CA GLN A 46 -0.02 -7.23 18.48
C GLN A 46 1.42 -7.38 18.94
N ASP A 47 1.73 -6.88 20.12
CA ASP A 47 3.05 -7.09 20.69
C ASP A 47 3.16 -8.55 21.15
N ALA A 48 4.15 -9.26 20.62
CA ALA A 48 4.33 -10.68 20.90
C ALA A 48 4.93 -10.93 22.28
N ASN A 49 5.68 -9.96 22.82
CA ASN A 49 6.23 -9.94 24.17
C ASN A 49 6.70 -8.50 24.48
N VAL A 50 5.94 -7.75 25.27
CA VAL A 50 6.43 -6.51 25.86
C VAL A 50 7.27 -6.89 27.09
N PRO A 51 8.57 -6.56 27.15
CA PRO A 51 9.32 -6.72 28.40
C PRO A 51 8.61 -5.91 29.49
N GLU A 52 8.26 -6.54 30.61
CA GLU A 52 7.62 -5.84 31.74
C GLU A 52 8.55 -4.77 32.35
N ASP A 53 9.87 -4.93 32.17
CA ASP A 53 10.91 -4.05 32.68
C ASP A 53 11.41 -3.07 31.61
N GLU A 54 11.21 -1.76 31.85
CA GLU A 54 11.69 -0.68 30.95
C GLU A 54 13.22 -0.67 30.78
N GLU A 55 13.99 -1.08 31.80
CA GLU A 55 15.46 -1.15 31.74
C GLU A 55 15.94 -2.24 30.76
N VAL A 56 15.21 -3.36 30.69
CA VAL A 56 15.52 -4.45 29.76
C VAL A 56 15.22 -4.01 28.33
N PHE A 57 14.11 -3.30 28.11
CA PHE A 57 13.78 -2.72 26.80
C PHE A 57 14.80 -1.66 26.36
N ALA A 58 15.27 -0.80 27.27
CA ALA A 58 16.29 0.20 26.98
C ALA A 58 17.64 -0.44 26.56
N SER A 59 17.97 -1.61 27.11
CA SER A 59 19.18 -2.36 26.75
C SER A 59 19.08 -3.07 25.40
N ASN A 60 17.88 -3.43 24.96
CA ASN A 60 17.63 -4.12 23.70
C ASN A 60 16.27 -3.71 23.11
N PRO A 61 16.22 -2.64 22.29
CA PRO A 61 14.98 -2.00 21.82
C PRO A 61 14.30 -2.78 20.68
N VAL A 62 14.41 -4.10 20.68
CA VAL A 62 13.81 -4.98 19.68
C VAL A 62 12.43 -5.39 20.17
N VAL A 63 11.38 -4.94 19.47
CA VAL A 63 10.00 -5.37 19.71
C VAL A 63 9.67 -6.51 18.76
N ASN A 64 9.19 -7.63 19.32
CA ASN A 64 8.61 -8.69 18.51
C ASN A 64 7.13 -8.38 18.30
N VAL A 65 6.69 -8.32 17.05
CA VAL A 65 5.29 -8.03 16.69
C VAL A 65 4.67 -9.28 16.06
N LEU A 66 3.55 -9.72 16.61
CA LEU A 66 2.67 -10.70 16.00
C LEU A 66 1.79 -9.99 14.96
N SER A 67 1.95 -10.36 13.69
CA SER A 67 1.15 -9.84 12.59
C SER A 67 0.12 -10.86 12.14
N VAL A 68 -1.16 -10.54 12.28
CA VAL A 68 -2.28 -11.31 11.73
C VAL A 68 -2.54 -10.83 10.29
N PRO A 69 -2.72 -11.75 9.32
CA PRO A 69 -3.03 -11.36 7.95
C PRO A 69 -4.36 -10.60 7.88
N ALA A 70 -4.40 -9.50 7.13
CA ALA A 70 -5.64 -8.79 6.90
C ALA A 70 -6.57 -9.58 5.98
N GLU A 71 -7.86 -9.27 6.08
CA GLU A 71 -8.90 -9.88 5.24
C GLU A 71 -8.57 -9.76 3.75
N ARG A 72 -8.79 -10.84 3.00
CA ARG A 72 -8.58 -10.89 1.56
C ARG A 72 -9.88 -11.22 0.87
N ILE A 73 -10.19 -10.48 -0.20
CA ILE A 73 -11.44 -10.56 -0.95
C ILE A 73 -11.11 -10.97 -2.38
N TYR A 74 -11.90 -11.88 -2.95
CA TYR A 74 -11.76 -12.26 -4.35
C TYR A 74 -12.31 -11.16 -5.26
N ILE A 75 -11.47 -10.64 -6.15
CA ILE A 75 -11.85 -9.65 -7.14
C ILE A 75 -12.05 -10.33 -8.49
N GLN A 76 -13.31 -10.44 -8.91
CA GLN A 76 -13.68 -11.11 -10.16
C GLN A 76 -13.04 -10.45 -11.39
N SER A 77 -13.01 -9.11 -11.45
CA SER A 77 -12.43 -8.37 -12.59
C SER A 77 -10.93 -8.63 -12.79
N LYS A 78 -10.22 -9.02 -11.72
CA LYS A 78 -8.79 -9.34 -11.74
C LYS A 78 -8.52 -10.85 -11.64
N ASN A 79 -9.57 -11.66 -11.52
CA ASN A 79 -9.51 -13.10 -11.27
C ASN A 79 -8.49 -13.51 -10.19
N ARG A 80 -8.41 -12.74 -9.10
CA ARG A 80 -7.46 -12.99 -8.01
C ARG A 80 -7.96 -12.47 -6.67
N THR A 81 -7.45 -13.02 -5.59
CA THR A 81 -7.73 -12.55 -4.23
C THR A 81 -6.76 -11.42 -3.86
N GLU A 82 -7.32 -10.26 -3.50
CA GLU A 82 -6.57 -9.08 -3.07
C GLU A 82 -6.87 -8.75 -1.61
N GLU A 83 -5.93 -8.09 -0.95
CA GLU A 83 -6.08 -7.70 0.44
C GLU A 83 -6.99 -6.47 0.57
N ALA A 84 -7.98 -6.55 1.45
CA ALA A 84 -8.99 -5.50 1.63
C ALA A 84 -8.38 -4.14 2.03
N LEU A 85 -7.27 -4.15 2.77
CA LEU A 85 -6.54 -2.95 3.18
C LEU A 85 -6.04 -2.10 2.01
N ALA A 86 -5.59 -2.74 0.94
CA ALA A 86 -5.13 -2.04 -0.26
C ALA A 86 -6.31 -1.55 -1.12
N ILE A 87 -7.39 -2.33 -1.14
CA ILE A 87 -8.58 -2.04 -1.95
C ILE A 87 -9.28 -0.77 -1.46
N THR A 88 -9.54 -0.62 -0.16
CA THR A 88 -10.24 0.56 0.38
C THR A 88 -9.47 1.85 0.16
N ALA A 89 -8.15 1.79 0.30
CA ALA A 89 -7.22 2.89 0.04
C ALA A 89 -7.21 3.36 -1.43
N GLN A 90 -7.34 2.42 -2.38
CA GLN A 90 -7.34 2.73 -3.82
C GLN A 90 -8.75 3.05 -4.34
N MET A 91 -9.80 2.51 -3.70
CA MET A 91 -11.20 2.78 -4.03
C MET A 91 -11.53 4.26 -3.89
N GLY A 92 -11.06 4.94 -2.84
CA GLY A 92 -11.31 6.39 -2.68
C GLY A 92 -10.81 7.21 -3.88
N VAL A 93 -9.65 6.86 -4.43
CA VAL A 93 -9.09 7.51 -5.64
C VAL A 93 -9.89 7.14 -6.89
N ASN A 94 -10.31 5.87 -7.01
CA ASN A 94 -11.14 5.43 -8.14
C ASN A 94 -12.56 6.02 -8.10
N TYR A 95 -13.16 6.17 -6.92
CA TYR A 95 -14.45 6.84 -6.73
C TYR A 95 -14.36 8.33 -7.05
N ALA A 96 -13.33 9.03 -6.57
CA ALA A 96 -13.10 10.43 -6.92
C ALA A 96 -12.90 10.65 -8.43
N ARG A 97 -12.31 9.65 -9.13
CA ARG A 97 -12.20 9.66 -10.59
C ARG A 97 -13.53 9.41 -11.29
N MET A 98 -14.32 8.45 -10.81
CA MET A 98 -15.65 8.16 -11.34
C MET A 98 -16.63 9.32 -11.11
N GLU A 99 -16.50 10.07 -10.02
CA GLU A 99 -17.30 11.30 -9.78
C GLU A 99 -17.05 12.37 -10.85
N PHE A 100 -15.87 12.38 -11.48
CA PHE A 100 -15.54 13.31 -12.56
C PHE A 100 -15.93 12.77 -13.95
N GLU A 101 -15.91 11.46 -14.15
CA GLU A 101 -16.33 10.80 -15.39
C GLU A 101 -17.87 10.73 -15.49
N GLY A 102 -18.48 11.85 -15.90
CA GLY A 102 -19.92 11.92 -16.15
C GLY A 102 -20.61 13.18 -15.62
N MET A 103 -19.87 14.07 -14.94
CA MET A 103 -20.41 15.35 -14.50
C MET A 103 -20.58 16.28 -15.72
N PRO A 104 -21.79 16.75 -16.05
CA PRO A 104 -21.98 17.70 -17.13
C PRO A 104 -21.26 19.01 -16.80
N ASN A 105 -20.65 19.66 -17.81
CA ASN A 105 -19.88 20.90 -17.67
C ASN A 105 -20.70 22.14 -17.24
N SER A 106 -21.98 21.97 -16.94
CA SER A 106 -22.86 23.00 -16.41
C SER A 106 -23.55 22.45 -15.16
N GLY A 107 -23.32 23.09 -14.02
CA GLY A 107 -24.11 22.90 -12.81
C GLY A 107 -25.51 23.47 -12.95
#